data_AF-A0A919LKQ1-F1
#
_entry.id   AF-A0A919LKQ1-F1
#
_cell.length_a   1.000
_cell.length_b   1.000
_cell.length_c   1.000
_cell.angle_alpha   90.00
_cell.angle_beta   90.00
_cell.angle_gamma   90.00
#
_symmetry.space_group_name_H-M   'P 1'
#
loop_
_entity.id
_entity.type
_entity.pdbx_description
1 polymer ?
#
loop_
_entity_poly.entity_id
_entity_poly.type
_entity_poly.pdbx_seq_one_letter_code
_entity_poly.pdbx_strand_id
1 'polypeptide(L)'
;MDLVVIEKKNAMAVFTNNDQLDPLIEAIEQEARSLVPDVTTKKGRDAIASMAHKVARSKTYIDNAGKDLVAELKALPKQIDESRRVVRERLDALKDEVRRPLTEWEAEQERIKAEEAMNALHVEALAMNEDFDRQMAARIESDHEMALLMNDAFDREQADKAAEAERQRIAREEEIKRLAEEKAKREAAEQAQREIDAAAAREREAILAKERAEREQREAAERAEREKQAAIEAERRKAQEEADRIRREAEQREQARLRRSAKQMSRRAAKPTLSTARL
;
A
#
# COMPACT_ATOMS: atom_id res chain seq x y z
N MET A 1 126.84 -33.53 -0.12
CA MET A 1 126.14 -34.77 0.29
C MET A 1 125.65 -34.55 1.70
N ASP A 2 124.35 -34.65 1.90
CA ASP A 2 123.70 -34.56 3.22
C ASP A 2 123.91 -35.87 3.99
N LEU A 3 124.08 -35.77 5.32
CA LEU A 3 124.49 -36.89 6.17
C LEU A 3 123.35 -37.87 6.49
N VAL A 4 122.09 -37.44 6.34
CA VAL A 4 120.90 -38.26 6.62
C VAL A 4 119.82 -37.90 5.63
N VAL A 5 119.19 -38.92 5.02
CA VAL A 5 118.00 -38.78 4.17
C VAL A 5 116.84 -39.43 4.91
N ILE A 6 115.87 -38.62 5.34
CA ILE A 6 114.62 -39.12 5.90
C ILE A 6 113.66 -39.30 4.74
N GLU A 7 113.40 -40.55 4.35
CA GLU A 7 112.39 -40.85 3.35
C GLU A 7 111.00 -40.45 3.86
N LYS A 8 110.24 -39.68 3.06
CA LYS A 8 108.92 -39.13 3.44
C LYS A 8 107.92 -40.17 3.95
N LYS A 9 108.04 -41.43 3.54
CA LYS A 9 107.16 -42.55 3.97
C LYS A 9 107.38 -42.97 5.43
N ASN A 10 108.56 -42.70 5.99
CA ASN A 10 108.90 -43.02 7.39
C ASN A 10 108.93 -41.77 8.28
N ALA A 11 108.74 -40.57 7.73
CA ALA A 11 108.80 -39.32 8.47
C ALA A 11 107.79 -39.28 9.65
N MET A 12 106.57 -39.78 9.46
CA MET A 12 105.57 -39.82 10.54
C MET A 12 105.96 -40.76 11.68
N ALA A 13 106.55 -41.92 11.38
CA ALA A 13 107.05 -42.84 12.40
C ALA A 13 108.26 -42.26 13.15
N VAL A 14 109.18 -41.62 12.42
CA VAL A 14 110.39 -41.00 12.96
C VAL A 14 110.06 -39.82 13.89
N PHE A 15 109.10 -38.96 13.54
CA PHE A 15 108.73 -37.80 14.38
C PHE A 15 107.71 -38.12 15.49
N THR A 16 107.08 -39.30 15.48
CA THR A 16 106.13 -39.72 16.52
C THR A 16 106.80 -40.55 17.62
N ASN A 17 107.83 -41.33 17.29
CA ASN A 17 108.58 -42.16 18.23
C ASN A 17 109.97 -41.55 18.46
N ASN A 18 110.21 -40.95 19.63
CA ASN A 18 111.50 -40.36 19.99
C ASN A 18 112.67 -41.37 19.86
N ASP A 19 112.37 -42.66 20.03
CA ASP A 19 113.33 -43.77 19.93
C ASP A 19 113.96 -43.93 18.53
N GLN A 20 113.38 -43.32 17.47
CA GLN A 20 113.94 -43.35 16.12
C GLN A 20 114.71 -42.09 15.74
N LEU A 21 114.56 -41.00 16.52
CA LEU A 21 115.33 -39.77 16.33
C LEU A 21 116.70 -39.88 16.99
N ASP A 22 116.77 -40.47 18.19
CA ASP A 22 118.01 -40.60 18.95
C ASP A 22 119.12 -41.34 18.18
N PRO A 23 118.87 -42.48 17.49
CA PRO A 23 119.89 -43.16 16.68
C PRO A 23 120.35 -42.36 15.46
N LEU A 24 119.46 -41.54 14.86
CA LEU A 24 119.80 -40.69 13.71
C LEU A 24 120.67 -39.51 14.14
N ILE A 25 120.37 -38.92 15.31
CA ILE A 25 121.19 -37.87 15.91
C ILE A 25 122.54 -38.45 16.33
N GLU A 26 122.56 -39.63 16.95
CA GLU A 26 123.79 -40.31 17.38
C GLU A 26 124.70 -40.62 16.19
N ALA A 27 124.16 -41.06 15.04
CA ALA A 27 124.94 -41.26 13.82
C ALA A 27 125.57 -39.96 13.29
N ILE A 28 124.85 -38.84 13.34
CA ILE A 28 125.38 -37.52 12.98
C ILE A 28 126.47 -37.08 13.97
N GLU A 29 126.28 -37.35 15.26
CA GLU A 29 127.26 -37.03 16.30
C GLU A 29 128.54 -37.86 16.18
N GLN A 30 128.43 -39.16 15.90
CA GLN A 30 129.59 -40.03 15.69
C GLN A 30 130.42 -39.58 14.48
N GLU A 31 129.77 -39.24 13.36
CA GLU A 31 130.43 -38.73 12.16
C GLU A 31 131.02 -37.33 12.36
N ALA A 32 130.37 -36.48 13.17
CA ALA A 32 130.91 -35.15 13.50
C ALA A 32 132.12 -35.24 14.46
N ARG A 33 132.13 -36.20 15.40
CA ARG A 33 133.20 -36.40 16.39
C ARG A 33 134.37 -37.24 15.87
N SER A 34 134.18 -38.03 14.80
CA SER A 34 135.25 -38.82 14.17
C SER A 34 136.29 -37.96 13.43
N LEU A 35 135.93 -36.71 13.08
CA LEU A 35 136.84 -35.75 12.49
C LEU A 35 137.85 -35.27 13.54
N VAL A 36 139.11 -35.72 13.44
CA VAL A 36 140.22 -35.23 14.29
C VAL A 36 140.47 -33.74 13.99
N PRO A 37 140.20 -32.82 14.93
CA PRO A 37 140.28 -31.39 14.64
C PRO A 37 141.75 -30.92 14.60
N ASP A 38 142.23 -30.56 13.40
CA ASP A 38 143.51 -29.86 13.24
C ASP A 38 143.25 -28.37 12.96
N VAL A 39 143.45 -27.52 13.96
CA VAL A 39 143.27 -26.06 13.85
C VAL A 39 144.52 -25.34 13.36
N THR A 40 145.65 -26.04 13.25
CA THR A 40 146.95 -25.45 12.91
C THR A 40 147.09 -25.21 11.40
N THR A 41 146.46 -26.07 10.58
CA THR A 41 146.48 -25.96 9.12
C THR A 41 145.20 -25.31 8.56
N LYS A 42 145.33 -24.58 7.43
CA LYS A 42 144.15 -24.01 6.73
C LYS A 42 143.18 -25.11 6.28
N LYS A 43 143.70 -26.24 5.80
CA LYS A 43 142.91 -27.40 5.37
C LYS A 43 142.10 -28.03 6.51
N GLY A 44 142.67 -28.12 7.71
CA GLY A 44 141.96 -28.62 8.88
C GLY A 44 140.85 -27.69 9.36
N ARG A 45 141.07 -26.37 9.34
CA ARG A 45 140.01 -25.37 9.62
C ARG A 45 138.88 -25.41 8.58
N ASP A 46 139.19 -25.56 7.29
CA ASP A 46 138.20 -25.69 6.22
C ASP A 46 137.39 -27.00 6.33
N ALA A 47 138.01 -28.10 6.78
CA ALA A 47 137.33 -29.37 7.06
C ALA A 47 136.37 -29.27 8.25
N ILE A 48 136.77 -28.60 9.34
CA ILE A 48 135.91 -28.32 10.50
C ILE A 48 134.70 -27.46 10.08
N ALA A 49 134.93 -26.38 9.33
CA ALA A 49 133.86 -25.52 8.82
C ALA A 49 132.89 -26.28 7.91
N SER A 50 133.41 -27.16 7.05
CA SER A 50 132.60 -28.00 6.17
C SER A 50 131.74 -29.00 6.93
N MET A 51 132.28 -29.63 7.98
CA MET A 51 131.53 -30.56 8.81
C MET A 51 130.43 -29.85 9.62
N ALA A 52 130.75 -28.69 10.21
CA ALA A 52 129.76 -27.85 10.89
C ALA A 52 128.62 -27.43 9.96
N HIS A 53 128.93 -27.08 8.70
CA HIS A 53 127.92 -26.74 7.71
C HIS A 53 127.04 -27.94 7.32
N LYS A 54 127.59 -29.16 7.24
CA LYS A 54 126.80 -30.38 7.02
C LYS A 54 125.85 -30.66 8.17
N VAL A 55 126.30 -30.53 9.42
CA VAL A 55 125.43 -30.67 10.60
C VAL A 55 124.30 -29.63 10.59
N ALA A 56 124.61 -28.37 10.26
CA ALA A 56 123.60 -27.31 10.16
C ALA A 56 122.57 -27.56 9.04
N ARG A 57 122.99 -28.13 7.90
CA ARG A 57 122.09 -28.54 6.82
C ARG A 57 121.19 -29.71 7.25
N SER A 58 121.75 -30.73 7.88
CA SER A 58 121.00 -31.87 8.40
C SER A 58 119.96 -31.44 9.43
N LYS A 59 120.30 -30.52 10.35
CA LYS A 59 119.33 -29.91 11.29
C LYS A 59 118.16 -29.25 10.56
N THR A 60 118.45 -28.38 9.60
CA THR A 60 117.42 -27.63 8.85
C THR A 60 116.53 -28.58 8.05
N TYR A 61 117.09 -29.64 7.47
CA TYR A 61 116.35 -30.65 6.73
C TYR A 61 115.37 -31.43 7.63
N ILE A 62 115.81 -31.87 8.81
CA ILE A 62 114.96 -32.58 9.78
C ILE A 62 113.82 -31.66 10.26
N ASP A 63 114.11 -30.40 10.60
CA ASP A 63 113.10 -29.42 11.04
C ASP A 63 112.06 -29.14 9.94
N ASN A 64 112.50 -28.97 8.69
CA ASN A 64 111.58 -28.76 7.56
C ASN A 64 110.71 -29.99 7.29
N ALA A 65 111.26 -31.21 7.37
CA ALA A 65 110.50 -32.44 7.20
C ALA A 65 109.41 -32.62 8.27
N GLY A 66 109.69 -32.23 9.53
CA GLY A 66 108.69 -32.21 10.60
C GLY A 66 107.61 -31.16 10.38
N LYS A 67 107.99 -29.96 9.90
CA LYS A 67 107.04 -28.89 9.56
C LYS A 67 106.09 -29.29 8.42
N ASP A 68 106.62 -29.90 7.36
CA ASP A 68 105.82 -30.37 6.23
C ASP A 68 104.81 -31.45 6.66
N LEU A 69 105.24 -32.41 7.50
CA LEU A 69 104.35 -33.43 8.05
C LEU A 69 103.23 -32.82 8.91
N VAL A 70 103.54 -31.86 9.78
CA VAL A 70 102.53 -31.18 10.61
C VAL A 70 101.56 -30.36 9.73
N ALA A 71 102.03 -29.76 8.64
CA ALA A 71 101.19 -29.03 7.71
C ALA A 71 100.20 -29.97 6.99
N GLU A 72 100.66 -31.14 6.54
CA GLU A 72 99.80 -32.18 5.94
C GLU A 72 98.77 -32.70 6.95
N LEU A 73 99.19 -33.02 8.18
CA LEU A 73 98.29 -33.47 9.24
C LEU A 73 97.23 -32.43 9.61
N LYS A 74 97.58 -31.14 9.61
CA LYS A 74 96.61 -30.04 9.85
C LYS A 74 95.67 -29.81 8.68
N ALA A 75 96.02 -30.24 7.46
CA ALA A 75 95.15 -30.14 6.29
C ALA A 75 94.07 -31.23 6.26
N LEU A 76 94.33 -32.41 6.85
CA LEU A 76 93.40 -33.53 6.88
C LEU A 76 92.04 -33.20 7.54
N PRO A 77 91.95 -32.55 8.71
CA PRO A 77 90.66 -32.18 9.32
C PRO A 77 89.77 -31.35 8.38
N LYS A 78 90.35 -30.38 7.66
CA LYS A 78 89.59 -29.55 6.72
C LYS A 78 89.02 -30.36 5.56
N GLN A 79 89.77 -31.33 5.05
CA GLN A 79 89.30 -32.23 3.99
C GLN A 79 88.20 -33.17 4.49
N ILE A 80 88.33 -33.64 5.74
CA ILE A 80 87.31 -34.47 6.39
C ILE A 80 86.02 -33.68 6.57
N ASP A 81 86.07 -32.45 7.07
CA ASP A 81 84.88 -31.61 7.26
C ASP A 81 84.17 -31.32 5.94
N GLU A 82 84.94 -31.02 4.89
CA GLU A 82 84.38 -30.81 3.55
C GLU A 82 83.70 -32.09 3.01
N SER A 83 84.34 -33.26 3.19
CA SER A 83 83.74 -34.54 2.82
C SER A 83 82.45 -34.80 3.60
N ARG A 84 82.42 -34.49 4.91
CA ARG A 84 81.21 -34.62 5.75
C ARG A 84 80.10 -33.67 5.31
N ARG A 85 80.44 -32.45 4.86
CA ARG A 85 79.49 -31.48 4.30
C ARG A 85 78.84 -32.04 3.03
N VAL A 86 79.66 -32.51 2.08
CA VAL A 86 79.19 -33.11 0.81
C VAL A 86 78.28 -34.31 1.06
N VAL A 87 78.64 -35.18 2.02
CA VAL A 87 77.80 -36.33 2.38
C VAL A 87 76.45 -35.88 2.91
N ARG A 88 76.42 -34.88 3.80
CA ARG A 88 75.16 -34.35 4.35
C ARG A 88 74.27 -33.77 3.26
N GLU A 89 74.81 -32.89 2.44
CA GLU A 89 74.05 -32.23 1.36
C GLU A 89 73.49 -33.23 0.35
N ARG A 90 74.29 -34.23 -0.05
CA ARG A 90 73.83 -35.26 -0.99
C ARG A 90 72.76 -36.17 -0.39
N LEU A 91 72.90 -36.56 0.88
CA LEU A 91 71.91 -37.41 1.54
C LEU A 91 70.61 -36.66 1.84
N ASP A 92 70.68 -35.38 2.22
CA ASP A 92 69.50 -34.55 2.39
C ASP A 92 68.77 -34.34 1.05
N ALA A 93 69.49 -34.06 -0.03
CA ALA A 93 68.90 -33.96 -1.37
C ALA A 93 68.23 -35.28 -1.81
N LEU A 94 68.87 -36.43 -1.55
CA LEU A 94 68.29 -37.74 -1.85
C LEU A 94 67.04 -38.02 -1.01
N LYS A 95 67.04 -37.64 0.27
CA LYS A 95 65.86 -37.77 1.15
C LYS A 95 64.68 -36.97 0.60
N ASP A 96 64.94 -35.74 0.17
CA ASP A 96 63.89 -34.86 -0.37
C ASP A 96 63.37 -35.40 -1.71
N GLU A 97 64.25 -35.91 -2.58
CA GLU A 97 63.85 -36.55 -3.84
C GLU A 97 62.98 -37.81 -3.60
N VAL A 98 63.39 -38.67 -2.66
CA VAL A 98 62.62 -39.87 -2.28
C VAL A 98 61.28 -39.50 -1.65
N ARG A 99 61.20 -38.39 -0.91
CA ARG A 99 59.96 -37.91 -0.27
C ARG A 99 59.06 -37.12 -1.23
N ARG A 100 59.60 -36.60 -2.34
CA ARG A 100 58.86 -35.75 -3.28
C ARG A 100 57.57 -36.41 -3.82
N PRO A 101 57.57 -37.67 -4.28
CA PRO A 101 56.34 -38.31 -4.77
C PRO A 101 55.23 -38.40 -3.71
N LEU A 102 55.60 -38.63 -2.44
CA LEU A 102 54.62 -38.67 -1.36
C LEU A 102 54.05 -37.26 -1.09
N THR A 103 54.90 -36.25 -1.11
CA THR A 103 54.49 -34.85 -0.89
C THR A 103 53.56 -34.37 -2.02
N GLU A 104 53.88 -34.70 -3.27
CA GLU A 104 53.03 -34.41 -4.44
C GLU A 104 51.68 -35.14 -4.36
N TRP A 105 51.68 -36.41 -3.93
CA TRP A 105 50.45 -37.18 -3.72
C TRP A 105 49.59 -36.60 -2.59
N GLU A 106 50.18 -36.23 -1.45
CA GLU A 106 49.46 -35.59 -0.33
C GLU A 106 48.81 -34.27 -0.76
N ALA A 107 49.53 -33.44 -1.53
CA ALA A 107 49.01 -32.19 -2.07
C ALA A 107 47.87 -32.41 -3.08
N GLU A 108 48.00 -33.43 -3.94
CA GLU A 108 46.94 -33.79 -4.89
C GLU A 108 45.70 -34.32 -4.17
N GLN A 109 45.86 -35.13 -3.12
CA GLN A 109 44.74 -35.60 -2.29
C GLN A 109 44.04 -34.45 -1.58
N GLU A 110 44.78 -33.45 -1.10
CA GLU A 110 44.20 -32.25 -0.52
C GLU A 110 43.40 -31.46 -1.55
N ARG A 111 43.92 -31.31 -2.78
CA ARG A 111 43.21 -30.66 -3.88
C ARG A 111 41.93 -31.40 -4.26
N ILE A 112 41.99 -32.73 -4.39
CA ILE A 112 40.82 -33.57 -4.69
C ILE A 112 39.76 -33.40 -3.61
N LYS A 113 40.13 -33.45 -2.32
CA LYS A 113 39.18 -33.24 -1.21
C LYS A 113 38.57 -31.84 -1.24
N ALA A 114 39.35 -30.82 -1.56
CA ALA A 114 38.83 -29.45 -1.69
C ALA A 114 37.86 -29.32 -2.87
N GLU A 115 38.15 -29.96 -4.00
CA GLU A 115 37.29 -30.00 -5.18
C GLU A 115 36.00 -30.80 -4.92
N GLU A 116 36.09 -31.95 -4.26
CA GLU A 116 34.93 -32.74 -3.84
C GLU A 116 34.04 -31.95 -2.85
N ALA A 117 34.63 -31.22 -1.91
CA ALA A 117 33.89 -30.35 -1.00
C ALA A 117 33.17 -29.22 -1.75
N MET A 118 33.83 -28.60 -2.73
CA MET A 118 33.21 -27.59 -3.58
C MET A 118 32.09 -28.15 -4.45
N ASN A 119 32.29 -29.34 -5.03
CA ASN A 119 31.26 -30.03 -5.82
C ASN A 119 30.06 -30.43 -4.96
N ALA A 120 30.28 -30.89 -3.73
CA ALA A 120 29.21 -31.20 -2.80
C ALA A 120 28.37 -29.95 -2.47
N LEU A 121 29.02 -28.82 -2.16
CA LEU A 121 28.34 -27.54 -1.95
C LEU A 121 27.60 -27.06 -3.19
N HIS A 122 28.18 -27.27 -4.39
CA HIS A 122 27.53 -26.90 -5.65
C HIS A 122 26.27 -27.73 -5.90
N VAL A 123 26.32 -29.04 -5.68
CA VAL A 123 25.17 -29.94 -5.81
C VAL A 123 24.07 -29.58 -4.82
N GLU A 124 24.41 -29.29 -3.57
CA GLU A 124 23.46 -28.83 -2.56
C GLU A 124 22.79 -27.51 -2.99
N ALA A 125 23.57 -26.55 -3.48
CA ALA A 125 23.04 -25.27 -3.98
C ALA A 125 22.10 -25.45 -5.18
N LEU A 126 22.42 -26.35 -6.11
CA LEU A 126 21.55 -26.68 -7.24
C LEU A 126 20.22 -27.29 -6.76
N ALA A 127 20.27 -28.23 -5.82
CA ALA A 127 19.07 -28.83 -5.26
C ALA A 127 18.18 -27.80 -4.55
N MET A 128 18.78 -26.87 -3.78
CA MET A 128 18.04 -25.77 -3.14
C MET A 128 17.38 -24.84 -4.17
N ASN A 129 18.07 -24.53 -5.27
CA ASN A 129 17.51 -23.70 -6.34
C ASN A 129 16.34 -24.42 -7.04
N GLU A 130 16.47 -25.71 -7.34
CA GLU A 130 15.36 -26.47 -7.93
C GLU A 130 14.13 -26.51 -7.02
N ASP A 131 14.32 -26.67 -5.71
CA ASP A 131 13.21 -26.63 -4.74
C ASP A 131 12.59 -25.23 -4.63
N PHE A 132 13.40 -24.18 -4.72
CA PHE A 132 12.92 -22.80 -4.77
C PHE A 132 12.08 -22.53 -6.02
N ASP A 133 12.56 -22.95 -7.19
CA ASP A 133 11.87 -22.79 -8.46
C ASP A 133 10.54 -23.57 -8.47
N ARG A 134 10.52 -24.80 -7.92
CA ARG A 134 9.28 -25.58 -7.75
C ARG A 134 8.28 -24.87 -6.83
N GLN A 135 8.73 -24.30 -5.72
CA GLN A 135 7.86 -23.55 -4.81
C GLN A 135 7.34 -22.27 -5.44
N MET A 136 8.18 -21.56 -6.21
CA MET A 136 7.77 -20.35 -6.90
C MET A 136 6.72 -20.66 -7.98
N ALA A 137 6.91 -21.72 -8.76
CA ALA A 137 5.93 -22.16 -9.76
C ALA A 137 4.57 -22.50 -9.12
N ALA A 138 4.57 -23.25 -8.01
CA ALA A 138 3.34 -23.58 -7.28
C ALA A 138 2.62 -22.34 -6.71
N ARG A 139 3.39 -21.33 -6.23
CA ARG A 139 2.81 -20.06 -5.77
C ARG A 139 2.19 -19.27 -6.93
N ILE A 140 2.88 -19.18 -8.07
CA ILE A 140 2.36 -18.48 -9.24
C ILE A 140 1.04 -19.09 -9.70
N GLU A 141 0.93 -20.42 -9.72
CA GLU A 141 -0.30 -21.13 -10.08
C GLU A 141 -1.43 -20.83 -9.08
N SER A 142 -1.16 -20.97 -7.78
CA SER A 142 -2.13 -20.64 -6.72
C SER A 142 -2.59 -19.18 -6.75
N ASP A 143 -1.66 -18.24 -6.92
CA ASP A 143 -1.96 -16.80 -6.99
C ASP A 143 -2.77 -16.48 -8.25
N HIS A 144 -2.51 -17.16 -9.36
CA HIS A 144 -3.27 -17.01 -10.59
C HIS A 144 -4.72 -17.51 -10.42
N GLU A 145 -4.91 -18.68 -9.83
CA GLU A 145 -6.26 -19.19 -9.52
C GLU A 145 -7.03 -18.24 -8.59
N MET A 146 -6.36 -17.74 -7.54
CA MET A 146 -6.96 -16.74 -6.64
C MET A 146 -7.35 -15.46 -7.38
N ALA A 147 -6.49 -14.96 -8.27
CA ALA A 147 -6.78 -13.77 -9.06
C ALA A 147 -8.00 -13.95 -9.96
N LEU A 148 -8.16 -15.13 -10.58
CA LEU A 148 -9.34 -15.45 -11.40
C LEU A 148 -10.62 -15.46 -10.56
N LEU A 149 -10.59 -16.08 -9.37
CA LEU A 149 -11.74 -16.09 -8.46
C LEU A 149 -12.10 -14.69 -7.96
N MET A 150 -11.09 -13.87 -7.66
CA MET A 150 -11.31 -12.47 -7.24
C MET A 150 -11.93 -11.63 -8.36
N ASN A 151 -11.49 -11.82 -9.61
CA ASN A 151 -12.09 -11.15 -10.76
C ASN A 151 -13.55 -11.58 -10.95
N ASP A 152 -13.86 -12.88 -10.89
CA ASP A 152 -15.23 -13.37 -11.01
C ASP A 152 -16.12 -12.84 -9.87
N ALA A 153 -15.61 -12.78 -8.64
CA ALA A 153 -16.34 -12.17 -7.52
C ALA A 153 -16.62 -10.67 -7.75
N PHE A 154 -15.64 -9.93 -8.27
CA PHE A 154 -15.81 -8.53 -8.61
C PHE A 154 -16.85 -8.33 -9.73
N ASP A 155 -16.80 -9.14 -10.78
CA ASP A 155 -17.76 -9.10 -11.88
C ASP A 155 -19.18 -9.40 -11.42
N ARG A 156 -19.35 -10.37 -10.51
CA ARG A 156 -20.64 -10.67 -9.87
C ARG A 156 -21.15 -9.50 -9.04
N GLU A 157 -20.31 -8.91 -8.20
CA GLU A 157 -20.70 -7.76 -7.37
C GLU A 157 -21.15 -6.57 -8.24
N GLN A 158 -20.45 -6.33 -9.36
CA GLN A 158 -20.83 -5.29 -10.31
C GLN A 158 -22.13 -5.61 -11.04
N ALA A 159 -22.36 -6.87 -11.41
CA ALA A 159 -23.62 -7.32 -11.97
C ALA A 159 -24.79 -7.18 -10.98
N ASP A 160 -24.58 -7.53 -9.72
CA ASP A 160 -25.58 -7.40 -8.65
C ASP A 160 -25.92 -5.93 -8.39
N LYS A 161 -24.91 -5.05 -8.30
CA LYS A 161 -25.14 -3.60 -8.20
C LYS A 161 -25.91 -3.03 -9.39
N ALA A 162 -25.60 -3.48 -10.60
CA ALA A 162 -26.33 -3.07 -11.80
C ALA A 162 -27.78 -3.56 -11.77
N ALA A 163 -28.01 -4.80 -11.32
CA ALA A 163 -29.35 -5.36 -11.17
C ALA A 163 -30.16 -4.65 -10.08
N GLU A 164 -29.54 -4.27 -8.96
CA GLU A 164 -30.18 -3.46 -7.91
C GLU A 164 -30.55 -2.07 -8.41
N ALA A 165 -29.64 -1.40 -9.12
CA ALA A 165 -29.90 -0.09 -9.73
C ALA A 165 -31.07 -0.17 -10.73
N GLU A 166 -31.14 -1.23 -11.53
CA GLU A 166 -32.25 -1.48 -12.45
C GLU A 166 -33.57 -1.69 -11.71
N ARG A 167 -33.58 -2.52 -10.65
CA ARG A 167 -34.76 -2.72 -9.79
C ARG A 167 -35.23 -1.41 -9.17
N GLN A 168 -34.32 -0.57 -8.70
CA GLN A 168 -34.65 0.75 -8.16
C GLN A 168 -35.23 1.66 -9.24
N ARG A 169 -34.73 1.61 -10.48
CA ARG A 169 -35.29 2.40 -11.59
C ARG A 169 -36.71 1.96 -11.90
N ILE A 170 -36.94 0.66 -12.03
CA ILE A 170 -38.28 0.09 -12.28
C ILE A 170 -39.24 0.49 -11.14
N ALA A 171 -38.83 0.33 -9.88
CA ALA A 171 -39.66 0.71 -8.74
C ALA A 171 -40.03 2.21 -8.74
N ARG A 172 -39.07 3.10 -9.07
CA ARG A 172 -39.34 4.54 -9.20
C ARG A 172 -40.29 4.83 -10.37
N GLU A 173 -40.10 4.19 -11.52
CA GLU A 173 -41.00 4.34 -12.66
C GLU A 173 -42.43 3.88 -12.32
N GLU A 174 -42.58 2.77 -11.60
CA GLU A 174 -43.86 2.29 -11.11
C GLU A 174 -44.49 3.25 -10.08
N GLU A 175 -43.70 3.80 -9.16
CA GLU A 175 -44.17 4.79 -8.19
C GLU A 175 -44.64 6.07 -8.89
N ILE A 176 -43.89 6.56 -9.87
CA ILE A 176 -44.28 7.70 -10.70
C ILE A 176 -45.59 7.41 -11.44
N LYS A 177 -45.76 6.21 -12.00
CA LYS A 177 -47.02 5.80 -12.63
C LYS A 177 -48.18 5.79 -11.62
N ARG A 178 -47.99 5.22 -10.43
CA ARG A 178 -49.02 5.22 -9.37
C ARG A 178 -49.38 6.64 -8.93
N LEU A 179 -48.40 7.50 -8.72
CA LEU A 179 -48.63 8.91 -8.36
C LEU A 179 -49.35 9.66 -9.48
N ALA A 180 -49.02 9.39 -10.75
CA ALA A 180 -49.73 9.96 -11.89
C ALA A 180 -51.17 9.47 -11.97
N GLU A 181 -51.42 8.17 -11.77
CA GLU A 181 -52.78 7.60 -11.71
C GLU A 181 -53.58 8.13 -10.52
N GLU A 182 -52.97 8.25 -9.34
CA GLU A 182 -53.62 8.81 -8.16
C GLU A 182 -53.93 10.29 -8.35
N LYS A 183 -53.00 11.05 -8.90
CA LYS A 183 -53.22 12.45 -9.26
C LYS A 183 -54.35 12.59 -10.28
N ALA A 184 -54.37 11.77 -11.32
CA ALA A 184 -55.46 11.76 -12.29
C ALA A 184 -56.82 11.41 -11.65
N LYS A 185 -56.85 10.44 -10.72
CA LYS A 185 -58.07 10.11 -9.96
C LYS A 185 -58.51 11.27 -9.05
N ARG A 186 -57.58 11.93 -8.37
CA ARG A 186 -57.87 13.09 -7.51
C ARG A 186 -58.39 14.26 -8.34
N GLU A 187 -57.74 14.57 -9.46
CA GLU A 187 -58.19 15.63 -10.39
C GLU A 187 -59.57 15.31 -10.98
N ALA A 188 -59.82 14.04 -11.36
CA ALA A 188 -61.13 13.61 -11.84
C ALA A 188 -62.22 13.68 -10.74
N ALA A 189 -61.88 13.29 -9.50
CA ALA A 189 -62.80 13.39 -8.36
C ALA A 189 -63.08 14.85 -7.99
N GLU A 190 -62.08 15.72 -8.01
CA GLU A 190 -62.25 17.15 -7.77
C GLU A 190 -63.10 17.78 -8.87
N GLN A 191 -62.87 17.42 -10.14
CA GLN A 191 -63.69 17.89 -11.25
C GLN A 191 -65.15 17.43 -11.11
N ALA A 192 -65.38 16.15 -10.75
CA ALA A 192 -66.72 15.64 -10.49
C ALA A 192 -67.39 16.37 -9.31
N GLN A 193 -66.65 16.67 -8.24
CA GLN A 193 -67.18 17.43 -7.11
C GLN A 193 -67.53 18.86 -7.51
N ARG A 194 -66.67 19.53 -8.31
CA ARG A 194 -66.96 20.86 -8.86
C ARG A 194 -68.22 20.85 -9.74
N GLU A 195 -68.44 19.79 -10.51
CA GLU A 195 -69.65 19.63 -11.32
C GLU A 195 -70.89 19.42 -10.45
N ILE A 196 -70.80 18.62 -9.38
CA ILE A 196 -71.88 18.43 -8.40
C ILE A 196 -72.19 19.76 -7.69
N ASP A 197 -71.18 20.48 -7.21
CA ASP A 197 -71.35 21.75 -6.52
C ASP A 197 -71.93 22.83 -7.47
N ALA A 198 -71.49 22.84 -8.73
CA ALA A 198 -72.07 23.72 -9.76
C ALA A 198 -73.52 23.34 -10.09
N ALA A 199 -73.85 22.05 -10.15
CA ALA A 199 -75.22 21.59 -10.34
C ALA A 199 -76.12 21.95 -9.14
N ALA A 200 -75.63 21.77 -7.92
CA ALA A 200 -76.32 22.16 -6.69
C ALA A 200 -76.52 23.69 -6.61
N ALA A 201 -75.54 24.48 -7.04
CA ALA A 201 -75.67 25.93 -7.14
C ALA A 201 -76.75 26.33 -8.15
N ARG A 202 -76.77 25.71 -9.34
CA ARG A 202 -77.82 25.92 -10.35
C ARG A 202 -79.21 25.52 -9.84
N GLU A 203 -79.30 24.42 -9.11
CA GLU A 203 -80.56 23.98 -8.50
C GLU A 203 -81.04 24.96 -7.43
N ARG A 204 -80.14 25.42 -6.54
CA ARG A 204 -80.46 26.46 -5.55
C ARG A 204 -80.90 27.76 -6.21
N GLU A 205 -80.21 28.20 -7.27
CA GLU A 205 -80.61 29.37 -8.05
C GLU A 205 -81.99 29.17 -8.70
N ALA A 206 -82.27 27.99 -9.24
CA ALA A 206 -83.58 27.66 -9.83
C ALA A 206 -84.69 27.63 -8.78
N ILE A 207 -84.43 27.11 -7.57
CA ILE A 207 -85.38 27.15 -6.45
C ILE A 207 -85.62 28.59 -6.00
N LEU A 208 -84.56 29.38 -5.80
CA LEU A 208 -84.69 30.80 -5.44
C LEU A 208 -85.38 31.62 -6.54
N ALA A 209 -85.22 31.27 -7.81
CA ALA A 209 -85.95 31.89 -8.91
C ALA A 209 -87.42 31.49 -8.90
N LYS A 210 -87.74 30.22 -8.62
CA LYS A 210 -89.14 29.75 -8.45
C LYS A 210 -89.80 30.38 -7.23
N GLU A 211 -89.13 30.47 -6.09
CA GLU A 211 -89.65 31.14 -4.89
C GLU A 211 -89.88 32.63 -5.14
N ARG A 212 -88.97 33.30 -5.87
CA ARG A 212 -89.19 34.70 -6.29
C ARG A 212 -90.40 34.82 -7.21
N ALA A 213 -90.53 33.96 -8.21
CA ALA A 213 -91.69 33.94 -9.10
C ALA A 213 -93.00 33.63 -8.35
N GLU A 214 -92.99 32.70 -7.39
CA GLU A 214 -94.16 32.40 -6.56
C GLU A 214 -94.53 33.56 -5.63
N ARG A 215 -93.53 34.24 -5.03
CA ARG A 215 -93.78 35.46 -4.25
C ARG A 215 -94.36 36.56 -5.12
N GLU A 216 -93.81 36.80 -6.30
CA GLU A 216 -94.36 37.77 -7.25
C GLU A 216 -95.79 37.41 -7.68
N GLN A 217 -96.10 36.12 -7.92
CA GLN A 217 -97.46 35.69 -8.24
C GLN A 217 -98.42 35.84 -7.05
N ARG A 218 -97.99 35.52 -5.82
CA ARG A 218 -98.79 35.72 -4.62
C ARG A 218 -99.04 37.21 -4.37
N GLU A 219 -98.02 38.05 -4.50
CA GLU A 219 -98.16 39.51 -4.39
C GLU A 219 -99.03 40.10 -5.51
N ALA A 220 -98.99 39.55 -6.73
CA ALA A 220 -99.89 39.93 -7.81
C ALA A 220 -101.34 39.46 -7.54
N ALA A 221 -101.52 38.25 -7.00
CA ALA A 221 -102.83 37.72 -6.62
C ALA A 221 -103.45 38.50 -5.45
N GLU A 222 -102.67 38.83 -4.42
CA GLU A 222 -103.10 39.69 -3.31
C GLU A 222 -103.44 41.09 -3.79
N ARG A 223 -102.66 41.67 -4.72
CA ARG A 223 -103.00 42.95 -5.35
C ARG A 223 -104.31 42.87 -6.13
N ALA A 224 -104.51 41.82 -6.91
CA ALA A 224 -105.75 41.60 -7.66
C ALA A 224 -106.95 41.36 -6.71
N GLU A 225 -106.76 40.68 -5.59
CA GLU A 225 -107.81 40.50 -4.58
C GLU A 225 -108.13 41.82 -3.88
N ARG A 226 -107.12 42.61 -3.50
CA ARG A 226 -107.31 43.96 -2.94
C ARG A 226 -108.01 44.89 -3.93
N GLU A 227 -107.68 44.82 -5.22
CA GLU A 227 -108.37 45.57 -6.26
C GLU A 227 -109.83 45.11 -6.44
N LYS A 228 -110.10 43.80 -6.38
CA LYS A 228 -111.48 43.27 -6.40
C LYS A 228 -112.27 43.69 -5.16
N GLN A 229 -111.67 43.63 -3.98
CA GLN A 229 -112.28 44.07 -2.73
C GLN A 229 -112.53 45.59 -2.77
N ALA A 230 -111.59 46.39 -3.27
CA ALA A 230 -111.76 47.82 -3.48
C ALA A 230 -112.86 48.12 -4.52
N ALA A 231 -113.00 47.31 -5.59
CA ALA A 231 -114.08 47.45 -6.56
C ALA A 231 -115.46 47.11 -5.97
N ILE A 232 -115.55 46.06 -5.14
CA ILE A 232 -116.78 45.69 -4.43
C ILE A 232 -117.15 46.75 -3.39
N GLU A 233 -116.18 47.32 -2.67
CA GLU A 233 -116.42 48.44 -1.75
C GLU A 233 -116.81 49.72 -2.48
N ALA A 234 -116.22 49.99 -3.65
CA ALA A 234 -116.62 51.11 -4.50
C ALA A 234 -118.03 50.94 -5.07
N GLU A 235 -118.43 49.72 -5.45
CA GLU A 235 -119.79 49.40 -5.87
C GLU A 235 -120.79 49.52 -4.71
N ARG A 236 -120.43 49.03 -3.52
CA ARG A 236 -121.24 49.23 -2.30
C ARG A 236 -121.37 50.70 -1.90
N ARG A 237 -120.31 51.50 -2.04
CA ARG A 237 -120.37 52.96 -1.85
C ARG A 237 -121.28 53.62 -2.87
N LYS A 238 -121.19 53.26 -4.16
CA LYS A 238 -122.09 53.78 -5.20
C LYS A 238 -123.55 53.37 -4.95
N ALA A 239 -123.80 52.14 -4.50
CA ALA A 239 -125.13 51.69 -4.12
C ALA A 239 -125.66 52.39 -2.86
N GLN A 240 -124.80 52.69 -1.87
CA GLN A 240 -125.17 53.50 -0.71
C GLN A 240 -125.44 54.96 -1.07
N GLU A 241 -124.63 55.56 -1.95
CA GLU A 241 -124.84 56.92 -2.46
C GLU A 241 -126.13 57.02 -3.30
N GLU A 242 -126.47 55.98 -4.07
CA GLU A 242 -127.71 55.94 -4.85
C GLU A 242 -128.94 55.69 -3.97
N ALA A 243 -128.83 54.83 -2.94
CA ALA A 243 -129.87 54.64 -1.93
C ALA A 243 -130.11 55.93 -1.11
N ASP A 244 -129.06 56.67 -0.75
CA ASP A 244 -129.17 57.97 -0.09
C ASP A 244 -129.74 59.05 -1.02
N ARG A 245 -129.47 58.99 -2.34
CA ARG A 245 -130.08 59.88 -3.32
C ARG A 245 -131.59 59.65 -3.43
N ILE A 246 -132.03 58.39 -3.46
CA ILE A 246 -133.45 58.01 -3.49
C ILE A 246 -134.15 58.42 -2.18
N ARG A 247 -133.49 58.26 -1.03
CA ARG A 247 -134.02 58.68 0.27
C ARG A 247 -134.19 60.21 0.36
N ARG A 248 -133.20 60.98 -0.11
CA ARG A 248 -133.27 62.45 -0.19
C ARG A 248 -134.33 62.92 -1.18
N GLU A 249 -134.53 62.22 -2.30
CA GLU A 249 -135.57 62.53 -3.29
C GLU A 249 -136.99 62.18 -2.78
N ALA A 250 -137.13 61.12 -1.99
CA ALA A 250 -138.37 60.76 -1.29
C ALA A 250 -138.72 61.78 -0.18
N GLU A 251 -137.74 62.21 0.62
CA GLU A 251 -137.91 63.27 1.64
C GLU A 251 -138.27 64.62 1.00
N GLN A 252 -137.70 64.97 -0.16
CA GLN A 252 -138.08 66.19 -0.88
C GLN A 252 -139.50 66.11 -1.49
N ARG A 253 -139.95 64.94 -1.95
CA ARG A 253 -141.34 64.74 -2.42
C ARG A 253 -142.35 64.81 -1.27
N GLU A 254 -141.99 64.35 -0.08
CA GLU A 254 -142.84 64.44 1.10
C GLU A 254 -142.93 65.87 1.65
N GLN A 255 -141.83 66.61 1.71
CA GLN A 255 -141.82 68.04 2.06
C GLN A 255 -142.58 68.90 1.05
N ALA A 256 -142.58 68.55 -0.24
CA ALA A 256 -143.38 69.21 -1.27
C ALA A 256 -144.90 68.96 -1.12
N ARG A 257 -145.31 67.77 -0.65
CA ARG A 257 -146.71 67.45 -0.34
C ARG A 257 -147.20 68.19 0.90
N LEU A 258 -146.37 68.27 1.95
CA LEU A 258 -146.66 69.03 3.17
C LEU A 258 -146.74 70.56 2.91
N ARG A 259 -145.88 71.11 2.03
CA ARG A 259 -145.97 72.52 1.58
C ARG A 259 -147.20 72.82 0.72
N ARG A 260 -147.68 71.87 -0.10
CA ARG A 260 -148.93 72.03 -0.87
C ARG A 260 -150.17 71.96 0.03
N SER A 261 -150.18 71.09 1.04
CA SER A 261 -151.28 70.99 2.01
C SER A 261 -151.36 72.23 2.93
N ALA A 262 -150.21 72.79 3.33
CA ALA A 262 -150.15 74.05 4.08
C ALA A 262 -150.61 75.29 3.26
N LYS A 263 -150.41 75.30 1.93
CA LYS A 263 -150.82 76.41 1.05
C LYS A 263 -152.31 76.37 0.68
N GLN A 264 -152.97 75.21 0.82
CA GLN A 264 -154.41 75.03 0.59
C GLN A 264 -155.26 75.35 1.83
N MET A 265 -154.68 75.24 3.04
CA MET A 265 -155.31 75.63 4.32
C MET A 265 -155.19 77.13 4.65
N SER A 266 -154.24 77.85 4.04
CA SER A 266 -153.98 79.28 4.31
C SER A 266 -154.82 80.29 3.50
N ARG A 267 -155.68 79.85 2.54
CA ARG A 267 -156.63 80.75 1.85
C ARG A 267 -158.10 80.58 2.29
N ARG A 268 -158.39 79.72 3.27
CA ARG A 268 -159.76 79.46 3.76
C ARG A 268 -160.08 80.02 5.16
N ALA A 269 -159.17 80.75 5.80
CA ALA A 269 -159.41 81.34 7.11
C ALA A 269 -158.82 82.76 7.25
N ALA A 270 -159.45 83.74 6.61
CA ALA A 270 -159.38 85.15 6.97
C ALA A 270 -160.66 85.86 6.50
N LYS A 271 -161.73 85.72 7.30
CA LYS A 271 -162.88 86.65 7.32
C LYS A 271 -163.37 86.76 8.77
N PRO A 272 -163.22 87.91 9.42
CA PRO A 272 -164.01 88.29 10.57
C PRO A 272 -165.16 89.21 10.13
N THR A 273 -166.34 88.99 10.70
CA THR A 273 -167.43 89.96 10.75
C THR A 273 -167.59 90.39 12.20
N LEU A 274 -167.62 91.69 12.47
CA LEU A 274 -168.29 92.29 13.65
C LEU A 274 -168.41 93.81 13.43
N SER A 275 -169.59 94.35 13.77
CA SER A 275 -169.98 95.76 13.69
C SER A 275 -170.68 96.18 14.99
N THR A 276 -170.37 97.38 15.51
CA THR A 276 -171.20 98.35 16.28
C THR A 276 -170.26 99.45 16.84
N ALA A 277 -170.28 100.70 16.37
CA ALA A 277 -171.19 101.84 16.61
C ALA A 277 -170.71 102.82 17.72
N ARG A 278 -170.39 104.07 17.34
CA ARG A 278 -170.44 105.27 18.19
C ARG A 278 -170.67 106.52 17.32
N LEU A 279 -171.67 107.30 17.76
CA LEU A 279 -171.80 108.78 17.77
C LEU A 279 -171.45 109.56 16.49
#